data_AF-A0A497EG75-F1
#
_entry.id   AF-A0A497EG75-F1
#
_cell.length_a   1.000
_cell.length_b   1.000
_cell.length_c   1.000
_cell.angle_alpha   90.00
_cell.angle_beta   90.00
_cell.angle_gamma   90.00
#
_symmetry.space_group_name_H-M   'P 1'
#
loop_
_entity.id
_entity.type
_entity.pdbx_description
1 polymer ?
#
loop_
_entity_poly.entity_id
_entity_poly.type
_entity_poly.pdbx_seq_one_letter_code
_entity_poly.pdbx_strand_id
1 'polypeptide(L)'
;MKWFSALGLFQFRNENPNKITRYEERVVVVQAESRSKAEEVILADFERYGSDDVGIEYLDEYWIEELEDPLGTDVVEVASTMRVIPQEPAEFIEAFWSELRPDSCDAVGWKHVWFNKGDGKSGCYNCCEVRPGQLWTSTETPEET
;
A
#
# COMPACT_ATOMS: atom_id res chain seq x y z
N MET A 1 -8.18 -11.56 27.33
CA MET A 1 -7.88 -10.72 26.16
C MET A 1 -7.75 -11.62 24.94
N LYS A 2 -8.18 -11.13 23.77
CA LYS A 2 -8.19 -11.84 22.49
C LYS A 2 -7.44 -11.00 21.46
N TRP A 3 -6.98 -11.64 20.39
CA TRP A 3 -6.35 -10.96 19.27
C TRP A 3 -7.37 -10.73 18.17
N PHE A 4 -7.33 -9.54 17.59
CA PHE A 4 -8.15 -9.15 16.47
C PHE A 4 -7.24 -8.64 15.37
N SER A 5 -7.59 -8.96 14.14
CA SER A 5 -6.99 -8.33 12.98
C SER A 5 -8.02 -7.48 12.26
N ALA A 6 -7.55 -6.44 11.59
CA ALA A 6 -8.35 -5.64 10.72
C ALA A 6 -7.62 -5.27 9.44
N LEU A 7 -8.40 -5.18 8.37
CA LEU A 7 -8.00 -4.62 7.08
C LEU A 7 -8.73 -3.28 6.91
N GLY A 8 -7.99 -2.22 6.60
CA GLY A 8 -8.54 -0.90 6.26
C GLY A 8 -8.10 -0.47 4.86
N LEU A 9 -9.01 0.18 4.11
CA LEU A 9 -8.73 0.68 2.76
C LEU A 9 -8.29 2.14 2.79
N PHE A 10 -7.15 2.43 2.17
CA PHE A 10 -6.58 3.76 2.06
C PHE A 10 -6.38 4.16 0.61
N GLN A 11 -6.55 5.45 0.31
CA GLN A 11 -6.26 6.05 -0.98
C GLN A 11 -5.06 6.99 -0.87
N PHE A 12 -4.10 6.85 -1.80
CA PHE A 12 -2.97 7.75 -1.95
C PHE A 12 -3.26 8.75 -3.08
N ARG A 13 -3.70 9.94 -2.70
CA ARG A 13 -3.85 11.10 -3.57
C ARG A 13 -2.48 11.74 -3.82
N ASN A 14 -2.22 12.08 -5.08
CA ASN A 14 -0.99 12.77 -5.46
C ASN A 14 -1.34 14.14 -6.03
N GLU A 15 -0.59 15.18 -5.66
CA GLU A 15 -0.74 16.51 -6.24
C GLU A 15 -0.33 16.57 -7.72
N ASN A 16 0.54 15.65 -8.15
CA ASN A 16 0.92 15.52 -9.55
C ASN A 16 -0.18 14.76 -10.32
N PRO A 17 -0.90 15.40 -11.27
CA PRO A 17 -2.01 14.78 -11.99
C PRO A 17 -1.58 13.63 -12.91
N ASN A 18 -0.27 13.42 -13.12
CA ASN A 18 0.25 12.32 -13.90
C ASN A 18 0.62 11.10 -13.04
N LYS A 19 0.61 11.21 -11.71
CA LYS A 19 0.79 10.06 -10.82
C LYS A 19 -0.54 9.35 -10.66
N ILE A 20 -0.55 8.04 -10.93
CA ILE A 20 -1.77 7.24 -10.79
C ILE A 20 -2.11 7.10 -9.31
N THR A 21 -3.40 7.26 -8.99
CA THR A 21 -3.92 7.02 -7.64
C THR A 21 -3.63 5.58 -7.24
N ARG A 22 -3.10 5.39 -6.03
CA ARG A 22 -2.85 4.07 -5.46
C ARG A 22 -3.83 3.82 -4.33
N TYR A 23 -4.15 2.55 -4.10
CA TYR A 23 -4.94 2.11 -2.97
C TYR A 23 -4.11 1.11 -2.16
N GLU A 24 -4.29 1.12 -0.85
CA GLU A 24 -3.65 0.20 0.09
C GLU A 24 -4.72 -0.51 0.91
N GLU A 25 -4.66 -1.84 0.93
CA GLU A 25 -5.37 -2.69 1.90
C GLU A 25 -4.41 -2.90 3.08
N ARG A 26 -4.47 -2.03 4.10
CA ARG A 26 -3.56 -2.04 5.25
C ARG A 26 -4.08 -3.01 6.29
N VAL A 27 -3.22 -3.91 6.77
CA VAL A 27 -3.56 -4.89 7.81
C VAL A 27 -2.90 -4.54 9.14
N VAL A 28 -3.68 -4.54 10.22
CA VAL A 28 -3.21 -4.30 11.59
C VAL A 28 -3.73 -5.36 12.54
N VAL A 29 -2.98 -5.64 13.60
CA VAL A 29 -3.38 -6.59 14.65
C VAL A 29 -3.38 -5.88 16.01
N VAL A 30 -4.42 -6.12 16.80
CA VAL A 30 -4.57 -5.54 18.14
C VAL A 30 -5.01 -6.59 19.15
N GLN A 31 -4.54 -6.47 20.39
CA GLN A 31 -5.07 -7.22 21.52
C GLN A 31 -6.16 -6.40 22.22
N ALA A 32 -7.34 -6.98 22.41
CA ALA A 32 -8.44 -6.30 23.09
C ALA A 32 -9.29 -7.26 23.94
N GLU A 33 -10.12 -6.70 24.82
CA GLU A 33 -11.05 -7.48 25.65
C GLU A 33 -12.28 -7.96 24.89
N SER A 34 -12.64 -7.26 23.81
CA SER A 34 -13.81 -7.54 22.98
C SER A 34 -13.63 -6.97 21.57
N ARG A 35 -14.45 -7.43 20.62
CA ARG A 35 -14.48 -6.90 19.25
C ARG A 35 -14.74 -5.38 19.23
N SER A 36 -15.71 -4.89 20.00
CA SER A 36 -16.02 -3.46 20.04
C SER A 36 -14.85 -2.61 20.55
N LYS A 37 -14.07 -3.12 21.51
CA LYS A 37 -12.85 -2.44 21.96
C LYS A 37 -11.71 -2.51 20.96
N ALA A 38 -11.59 -3.62 20.24
CA ALA A 38 -10.63 -3.72 19.14
C ALA A 38 -10.95 -2.71 18.03
N GLU A 39 -12.22 -2.65 17.63
CA GLU A 39 -12.73 -1.73 16.60
C GLU A 39 -12.48 -0.26 16.97
N GLU A 40 -12.78 0.16 18.20
CA GLU A 40 -12.49 1.52 18.68
C GLU A 40 -11.00 1.90 18.52
N VAL A 41 -10.09 1.00 18.91
CA VAL A 41 -8.64 1.24 18.83
C VAL A 41 -8.15 1.22 17.38
N ILE A 42 -8.64 0.29 16.57
CA ILE A 42 -8.26 0.13 15.16
C ILE A 42 -8.70 1.34 14.34
N LEU A 43 -9.96 1.77 14.47
CA LEU A 43 -10.48 2.90 13.71
C LEU A 43 -9.74 4.19 14.07
N ALA A 44 -9.40 4.38 15.35
CA ALA A 44 -8.56 5.51 15.77
C ALA A 44 -7.14 5.46 15.14
N ASP A 45 -6.54 4.28 14.94
CA ASP A 45 -5.26 4.15 14.24
C ASP A 45 -5.40 4.44 12.74
N PHE A 46 -6.47 3.96 12.09
CA PHE A 46 -6.74 4.20 10.68
C PHE A 46 -7.00 5.67 10.38
N GLU A 47 -7.84 6.33 11.17
CA GLU A 47 -8.09 7.77 11.07
C GLU A 47 -6.79 8.56 11.22
N ARG A 48 -5.98 8.22 12.24
CA ARG A 48 -4.69 8.86 12.48
C ARG A 48 -3.72 8.67 11.30
N TYR A 49 -3.59 7.44 10.80
CA TYR A 49 -2.73 7.15 9.65
C TYR A 49 -3.15 7.93 8.41
N GLY A 50 -4.46 8.03 8.15
CA GLY A 50 -4.99 8.86 7.06
C GLY A 50 -4.80 10.36 7.28
N SER A 51 -4.71 10.84 8.52
CA SER A 51 -4.56 12.28 8.81
C SER A 51 -3.11 12.76 8.91
N ASP A 52 -2.18 11.89 9.30
CA ASP A 52 -0.80 12.26 9.61
C ASP A 52 0.03 12.57 8.34
N ASP A 53 -0.30 11.95 7.21
CA ASP A 53 0.45 12.07 5.95
C ASP A 53 -0.34 12.82 4.86
N VAL A 54 0.29 13.86 4.29
CA VAL A 54 -0.31 14.63 3.19
C VAL A 54 -0.50 13.72 1.97
N GLY A 55 -1.77 13.50 1.61
CA GLY A 55 -2.15 12.73 0.44
C GLY A 55 -2.51 11.27 0.73
N ILE A 56 -2.62 10.86 2.00
CA ILE A 56 -3.27 9.60 2.37
C ILE A 56 -4.69 9.92 2.86
N GLU A 57 -5.65 9.06 2.56
CA GLU A 57 -7.03 9.17 3.01
C GLU A 57 -7.53 7.79 3.39
N TYR A 58 -8.07 7.65 4.60
CA TYR A 58 -8.83 6.47 4.99
C TYR A 58 -10.22 6.54 4.36
N LEU A 59 -10.67 5.47 3.72
CA LEU A 59 -11.92 5.44 2.93
C LEU A 59 -13.14 4.97 3.71
N ASP A 60 -13.07 4.89 5.04
CA ASP A 60 -14.13 4.36 5.93
C ASP A 60 -14.56 2.91 5.63
N GLU A 61 -13.79 2.19 4.80
CA GLU A 61 -14.02 0.79 4.47
C GLU A 61 -13.04 -0.09 5.23
N TYR A 62 -13.57 -1.00 6.04
CA TYR A 62 -12.79 -1.90 6.86
C TYR A 62 -13.47 -3.24 7.11
N TRP A 63 -12.65 -4.22 7.47
CA TRP A 63 -13.08 -5.52 7.99
C TRP A 63 -12.32 -5.82 9.27
N ILE A 64 -12.98 -6.41 10.27
CA ILE A 64 -12.36 -6.82 11.54
C ILE A 64 -12.79 -8.23 11.91
N GLU A 65 -11.83 -9.05 12.30
CA GLU A 65 -12.01 -10.44 12.70
C GLU A 65 -11.21 -10.80 13.95
N GLU A 66 -11.74 -11.74 14.74
CA GLU A 66 -11.03 -12.32 15.86
C GLU A 66 -10.09 -13.41 15.31
N LEU A 67 -8.82 -13.38 15.71
CA LEU A 67 -7.87 -14.41 15.32
C LEU A 67 -8.18 -15.70 16.09
N GLU A 68 -8.37 -16.80 15.36
CA GLU A 68 -8.61 -18.11 15.97
C GLU A 68 -7.33 -18.64 16.64
N ASP A 69 -6.18 -18.39 16.02
CA ASP A 69 -4.89 -18.84 16.51
C ASP A 69 -4.23 -17.80 17.43
N PRO A 70 -3.60 -18.23 18.54
CA PRO A 70 -2.81 -17.34 19.38
C PRO A 70 -1.55 -16.88 18.62
N LEU A 71 -1.18 -15.61 18.78
CA LEU A 71 0.11 -15.12 18.30
C LEU A 71 1.26 -15.93 18.94
N GLY A 72 2.10 -16.54 18.11
CA GLY A 72 3.23 -17.37 18.54
C GLY A 72 3.21 -18.82 18.04
N THR A 73 2.22 -19.22 17.25
CA THR A 73 2.29 -20.42 16.39
C THR A 73 3.22 -20.18 15.20
N ASP A 74 3.61 -21.25 14.51
CA ASP A 74 4.50 -21.17 13.33
C ASP A 74 3.91 -20.29 12.21
N VAL A 75 2.58 -20.28 12.08
CA VAL A 75 1.82 -19.45 11.13
C VAL A 75 0.55 -18.97 11.81
N VAL A 76 0.22 -17.68 11.63
CA VAL A 76 -1.06 -17.08 12.04
C VAL A 76 -1.64 -16.38 10.82
N GLU A 77 -2.85 -16.74 10.42
CA GLU A 77 -3.59 -15.98 9.41
C GLU A 77 -4.05 -14.67 10.05
N VAL A 78 -3.63 -13.54 9.46
CA VAL A 78 -3.99 -12.20 9.96
C VAL A 78 -4.93 -11.47 9.01
N ALA A 79 -5.10 -11.90 7.78
CA ALA A 79 -6.12 -11.35 6.87
C ALA A 79 -6.27 -12.29 5.68
N SER A 80 -7.48 -12.36 5.13
CA SER A 80 -7.76 -13.07 3.88
C SER A 80 -8.76 -12.29 3.05
N THR A 81 -8.43 -12.09 1.77
CA THR A 81 -9.34 -11.45 0.80
C THR A 81 -9.77 -12.48 -0.24
N MET A 82 -11.05 -12.88 -0.19
CA MET A 82 -11.66 -13.70 -1.23
C MET A 82 -12.31 -12.82 -2.30
N ARG A 83 -11.98 -13.05 -3.57
CA ARG A 83 -12.55 -12.29 -4.71
C ARG A 83 -13.34 -13.23 -5.62
N VAL A 84 -14.57 -12.86 -5.95
CA VAL A 84 -15.38 -13.56 -6.96
C VAL A 84 -15.20 -12.82 -8.28
N ILE A 85 -14.50 -13.43 -9.21
CA ILE A 85 -14.19 -12.83 -10.50
C ILE A 85 -14.37 -13.85 -11.64
N PRO A 86 -14.76 -13.43 -12.85
CA PRO A 86 -15.02 -14.35 -13.97
C PRO A 86 -13.78 -14.71 -14.81
N GLN A 87 -12.59 -14.20 -14.47
CA GLN A 87 -11.35 -14.41 -15.24
C GLN A 87 -10.71 -15.79 -14.99
N GLU A 88 -9.89 -16.24 -15.94
CA GLU A 88 -9.06 -17.44 -15.78
C GLU A 88 -7.92 -17.20 -14.76
N PRO A 89 -7.39 -18.25 -14.10
CA PRO A 89 -6.36 -18.08 -13.06
C PRO A 89 -5.12 -17.30 -13.49
N ALA A 90 -4.66 -17.45 -14.74
CA ALA A 90 -3.49 -16.72 -15.25
C ALA A 90 -3.74 -15.21 -15.34
N GLU A 91 -4.91 -14.81 -15.82
CA GLU A 91 -5.35 -13.41 -15.91
C GLU A 91 -5.55 -12.81 -14.51
N PHE A 92 -6.05 -13.60 -13.55
CA PHE A 92 -6.14 -13.19 -12.15
C PHE A 92 -4.76 -12.91 -11.55
N ILE A 93 -3.82 -13.84 -11.71
CA ILE A 93 -2.46 -13.69 -11.18
C ILE A 93 -1.77 -12.47 -11.80
N GLU A 94 -1.92 -12.27 -13.12
CA GLU A 94 -1.36 -11.11 -13.81
C GLU A 94 -1.96 -9.78 -13.31
N ALA A 95 -3.27 -9.73 -13.09
CA ALA A 95 -3.94 -8.52 -12.65
C ALA A 95 -3.69 -8.18 -11.16
N PHE A 96 -3.51 -9.19 -10.30
CA PHE A 96 -3.55 -8.99 -8.84
C PHE A 96 -2.28 -9.44 -8.08
N TRP A 97 -1.39 -10.24 -8.68
CA TRP A 97 -0.23 -10.84 -8.00
C TRP A 97 1.12 -10.36 -8.52
N SER A 98 1.26 -10.09 -9.82
CA SER A 98 2.49 -9.52 -10.40
C SER A 98 2.54 -8.00 -10.19
N GLU A 99 2.92 -7.58 -8.99
CA GLU A 99 3.28 -6.20 -8.59
C GLU A 99 2.70 -5.05 -9.45
N LEU A 100 1.37 -4.91 -9.50
CA LEU A 100 0.51 -3.72 -9.68
C LEU A 100 0.89 -2.62 -10.70
N ARG A 101 1.97 -2.74 -11.46
CA ARG A 101 2.51 -1.72 -12.36
C ARG A 101 2.80 -2.37 -13.70
N PRO A 102 2.31 -1.80 -14.81
CA PRO A 102 2.59 -2.32 -16.14
C PRO A 102 4.10 -2.23 -16.43
N ASP A 103 4.57 -3.01 -17.41
CA ASP A 103 5.96 -2.95 -17.87
C ASP A 103 6.35 -1.53 -18.29
N SER A 104 5.44 -0.80 -18.95
CA SER A 104 5.62 0.57 -19.42
C SER A 104 4.35 1.40 -19.30
N CYS A 105 4.49 2.70 -19.01
CA CYS A 105 3.35 3.63 -19.05
C CYS A 105 2.80 3.79 -20.48
N ASP A 106 3.68 3.76 -21.48
CA ASP A 106 3.29 3.93 -22.89
C ASP A 106 2.35 2.81 -23.36
N ALA A 107 2.56 1.58 -22.87
CA ALA A 107 1.74 0.41 -23.19
C ALA A 107 0.27 0.55 -22.75
N VAL A 108 0.00 1.36 -21.72
CA VAL A 108 -1.33 1.58 -21.16
C VAL A 108 -1.80 3.05 -21.30
N GLY A 109 -1.08 3.86 -22.09
CA GLY A 109 -1.43 5.26 -22.33
C GLY A 109 -1.26 6.20 -21.13
N TRP A 110 -0.45 5.83 -20.14
CA TRP A 110 -0.12 6.67 -19.01
C TRP A 110 1.11 7.55 -19.30
N LYS A 111 1.31 8.59 -18.50
CA LYS A 111 2.55 9.39 -18.56
C LYS A 111 3.55 8.89 -17.54
N HIS A 112 4.81 8.81 -17.94
CA HIS A 112 5.89 8.50 -17.02
C HIS A 112 6.11 9.63 -16.01
N VAL A 113 6.18 9.27 -14.73
CA VAL A 113 6.62 10.17 -13.65
C VAL A 113 7.90 9.59 -13.05
N TRP A 114 9.02 10.25 -13.34
CA TRP A 114 10.35 9.75 -13.01
C TRP A 114 10.80 10.18 -11.61
N PHE A 115 11.60 9.35 -10.96
CA PHE A 115 12.35 9.67 -9.74
C PHE A 115 13.77 9.10 -9.80
N ASN A 116 14.69 9.67 -9.03
CA ASN A 116 16.02 9.11 -8.87
C ASN A 116 15.94 7.79 -8.08
N LYS A 117 16.33 6.67 -8.70
CA LYS A 117 16.35 5.33 -8.07
C LYS A 117 17.68 5.04 -7.36
N GLY A 118 18.68 5.90 -7.52
CA GLY A 118 20.07 5.66 -7.08
C GLY A 118 20.94 5.12 -8.22
N ASP A 119 22.25 4.99 -7.97
CA ASP A 119 23.23 4.38 -8.88
C ASP A 119 23.23 4.91 -10.32
N GLY A 120 23.03 6.22 -10.50
CA GLY A 120 22.97 6.81 -11.83
C GLY A 120 21.73 6.45 -12.64
N LYS A 121 20.65 5.95 -12.00
CA LYS A 121 19.41 5.51 -12.66
C LYS A 121 18.19 6.31 -12.20
N SER A 122 17.20 6.36 -13.09
CA SER A 122 15.85 6.87 -12.80
C SER A 122 14.82 5.74 -12.94
N GLY A 123 13.90 5.65 -11.98
CA GLY A 123 12.75 4.75 -12.03
C GLY A 123 11.46 5.52 -12.30
N CYS A 124 10.41 4.83 -12.76
CA CYS A 124 9.07 5.41 -12.89
C CYS A 124 8.20 5.05 -11.68
N TYR A 125 7.41 6.01 -11.17
CA TYR A 125 6.44 5.73 -10.10
C TYR A 125 5.29 4.82 -10.58
N ASN A 126 4.91 4.91 -11.86
CA ASN A 126 3.69 4.30 -12.39
C ASN A 126 3.93 2.93 -13.06
N CYS A 127 5.13 2.66 -13.59
CA CYS A 127 5.47 1.43 -14.33
C CYS A 127 6.80 0.82 -13.87
N CYS A 128 7.17 -0.33 -14.42
CA CYS A 128 8.39 -1.06 -14.10
C CYS A 128 9.66 -0.49 -14.77
N GLU A 129 9.54 0.48 -15.68
CA GLU A 129 10.69 1.02 -16.40
C GLU A 129 11.75 1.66 -15.50
N VAL A 130 13.00 1.36 -15.82
CA VAL A 130 14.21 1.96 -15.26
C VAL A 130 15.11 2.39 -16.41
N ARG A 131 15.59 3.63 -16.37
CA ARG A 131 16.49 4.17 -17.40
C ARG A 131 17.81 4.68 -16.82
N PRO A 132 18.90 4.68 -17.61
CA PRO A 132 20.13 5.37 -17.26
C PRO A 132 19.92 6.88 -17.12
N GLY A 133 20.74 7.50 -16.26
CA GLY A 133 20.70 8.93 -15.95
C GLY A 133 19.91 9.23 -14.68
N GLN A 134 20.44 10.16 -13.87
CA GLN A 134 19.71 10.80 -12.78
C GLN A 134 19.03 12.07 -13.28
N LEU A 135 17.86 12.38 -12.73
CA LEU A 135 17.10 13.59 -13.04
C LEU A 135 17.71 14.83 -12.41
N TRP A 136 18.31 14.65 -11.22
CA TRP A 136 19.04 15.67 -10.49
C TRP A 136 20.27 15.05 -9.82
N THR A 137 21.38 15.78 -9.83
CA THR A 137 22.57 15.48 -9.02
C THR A 137 22.42 16.23 -7.71
N SER A 138 22.24 15.54 -6.59
CA SER A 138 22.26 16.20 -5.28
C SER A 138 23.65 16.77 -5.02
N THR A 139 23.86 18.04 -5.34
CA THR A 139 25.04 18.80 -4.91
C THR A 139 24.62 19.81 -3.85
N GLU A 140 24.08 19.34 -2.72
CA GLU A 140 24.09 20.09 -1.46
C GLU A 140 24.24 19.07 -0.32
N THR A 141 25.48 18.82 0.07
CA THR A 141 25.79 18.35 1.41
C THR A 141 25.55 19.56 2.33
N PRO A 142 24.73 19.49 3.39
CA PRO A 142 24.73 20.53 4.39
C PRO A 142 26.14 20.58 4.99
N GLU A 143 26.79 21.75 4.96
CA GLU A 143 28.00 21.97 5.76
C GLU A 143 27.62 21.73 7.22
N GLU A 144 28.21 20.70 7.83
CA GLU A 144 28.22 20.53 9.27
C GLU A 144 28.94 21.74 9.88
N THR A 145 28.20 22.67 10.47
CA THR A 145 28.73 23.69 11.39
C THR A 145 28.89 23.14 12.79
#